data_AF-A0A0A9GYE0-F1
#
_entry.id   AF-A0A0A9GYE0-F1
#
_cell.length_a   1.000
_cell.length_b   1.000
_cell.length_c   1.000
_cell.angle_alpha   90.00
_cell.angle_beta   90.00
_cell.angle_gamma   90.00
#
_symmetry.space_group_name_H-M   'P 1'
#
loop_
_entity.id
_entity.type
_entity.pdbx_description
1 polymer ?
#
loop_
_entity_poly.entity_id
_entity_poly.type
_entity_poly.pdbx_seq_one_letter_code
_entity_poly.pdbx_strand_id
1 'polypeptide(L)' 'MGRTIQEVALMALFGIFIWTLIEYTLHRFLFHIETKTYWSNTAHYLLHGCHHKHPMDSLRLVFPPTATAILCFPV' A
#
# COMPACT_ATOMS: atom_id res chain seq x y z
N MET A 1 30.38 -1.70 -14.25
CA MET A 1 29.95 -2.94 -14.94
C MET A 1 28.44 -3.05 -14.77
N GLY A 2 27.68 -3.17 -15.86
CA GLY A 2 26.21 -3.29 -15.79
C GLY A 2 25.78 -4.70 -15.33
N ARG A 3 24.56 -4.82 -14.82
CA ARG A 3 23.93 -6.11 -14.53
C ARG A 3 23.54 -6.80 -15.84
N THR A 4 23.60 -8.13 -15.87
CA THR A 4 23.11 -8.92 -17.00
C THR A 4 21.58 -8.89 -17.05
N ILE A 5 21.01 -9.19 -18.22
CA ILE A 5 19.55 -9.28 -18.39
C ILE A 5 18.94 -10.33 -17.45
N GLN A 6 19.66 -11.44 -17.20
CA GLN A 6 19.22 -12.50 -16.29
C GLN A 6 19.15 -12.00 -14.84
N GLU A 7 20.18 -11.28 -14.38
CA GLU A 7 20.16 -10.66 -13.05
C GLU A 7 19.01 -9.67 -12.90
N VAL A 8 18.79 -8.81 -13.89
CA VAL A 8 17.68 -7.83 -13.88
C VAL A 8 16.32 -8.54 -13.84
N ALA A 9 16.14 -9.58 -14.64
CA ALA A 9 14.92 -10.37 -14.66
C ALA A 9 14.64 -11.03 -13.30
N LEU A 10 15.66 -11.61 -12.67
CA LEU A 10 15.53 -12.22 -11.33
C LEU A 10 15.19 -11.17 -10.26
N MET A 11 15.83 -10.00 -10.30
CA MET A 11 15.52 -8.91 -9.38
C MET A 11 14.09 -8.40 -9.55
N ALA A 12 13.61 -8.25 -10.79
CA ALA A 12 12.26 -7.81 -11.07
C ALA A 12 11.20 -8.83 -10.57
N LEU A 13 11.41 -10.12 -10.86
CA LEU A 13 10.52 -11.19 -10.39
C LEU A 13 10.48 -11.28 -8.87
N PHE A 14 11.64 -11.18 -8.22
CA PHE A 14 11.73 -11.14 -6.76
C PHE A 14 11.03 -9.89 -6.20
N GLY A 15 11.20 -8.73 -6.82
CA GLY A 15 10.51 -7.50 -6.45
C GLY A 15 8.99 -7.64 -6.54
N ILE A 16 8.46 -8.24 -7.61
CA ILE A 16 7.02 -8.53 -7.75
C ILE A 16 6.54 -9.47 -6.65
N PHE A 17 7.30 -10.52 -6.34
CA PHE A 17 6.96 -11.45 -5.25
C PHE A 17 6.91 -10.74 -3.88
N ILE A 18 7.90 -9.89 -3.59
CA ILE A 18 7.90 -9.10 -2.35
C ILE A 18 6.73 -8.12 -2.34
N TRP A 19 6.42 -7.49 -3.48
CA TRP A 19 5.27 -6.61 -3.61
C TRP A 19 3.96 -7.30 -3.25
N THR A 20 3.70 -8.52 -3.75
CA THR A 20 2.44 -9.22 -3.43
C THR A 20 2.34 -9.58 -1.95
N LEU A 21 3.47 -9.88 -1.30
CA LEU A 21 3.51 -10.11 0.15
C LEU A 21 3.21 -8.82 0.94
N ILE A 22 3.81 -7.69 0.53
CA ILE A 22 3.56 -6.37 1.14
C ILE A 22 2.10 -5.96 0.94
N GLU A 23 1.57 -6.10 -0.28
CA GLU A 23 0.18 -5.79 -0.62
C GLU A 23 -0.78 -6.56 0.29
N TYR A 24 -0.61 -7.88 0.39
CA TYR A 24 -1.44 -8.71 1.26
C TYR A 24 -1.36 -8.29 2.72
N THR A 25 -0.14 -8.06 3.22
CA THR A 25 0.10 -7.71 4.62
C THR A 25 -0.50 -6.36 4.98
N LEU A 26 -0.23 -5.33 4.18
CA LEU A 26 -0.79 -3.99 4.39
C LEU A 26 -2.30 -4.00 4.29
N HIS A 27 -2.85 -4.64 3.25
CA HIS A 27 -4.29 -4.68 3.05
C HIS A 27 -4.98 -5.40 4.20
N ARG A 28 -4.51 -6.59 4.60
CA ARG A 28 -5.15 -7.38 5.65
C ARG A 28 -4.99 -6.79 7.06
N PHE A 29 -3.80 -6.32 7.42
CA PHE A 29 -3.47 -6.02 8.81
C PHE A 29 -3.45 -4.52 9.14
N LEU A 30 -3.13 -3.64 8.18
CA LEU A 30 -3.11 -2.20 8.40
C LEU A 30 -4.38 -1.53 7.87
N PHE A 31 -4.79 -1.85 6.65
CA PHE A 31 -5.91 -1.20 5.98
C PHE A 31 -7.28 -1.68 6.48
N HIS A 32 -7.34 -2.86 7.09
CA HIS A 32 -8.53 -3.42 7.75
C HIS A 32 -8.38 -3.57 9.27
N ILE A 33 -7.55 -2.72 9.88
CA ILE A 33 -7.37 -2.73 11.33
C ILE A 33 -8.59 -2.19 12.08
N GLU A 34 -9.00 -2.86 13.15
CA GLU A 34 -10.06 -2.37 14.03
C GLU A 34 -9.57 -1.20 14.89
N THR A 35 -10.27 -0.06 14.81
CA THR A 35 -9.93 1.19 15.50
C THR A 35 -11.07 1.62 16.43
N LYS A 36 -10.73 2.34 17.51
CA LYS A 36 -11.70 2.70 18.59
C LYS A 36 -11.69 4.18 18.97
N THR A 37 -10.66 4.94 18.59
CA THR A 37 -10.53 6.35 18.98
C THR A 37 -10.76 7.25 17.79
N TYR A 38 -11.18 8.50 18.02
CA TYR A 38 -11.42 9.46 16.95
C TYR A 38 -10.24 9.57 15.96
N TRP A 39 -9.01 9.71 16.48
CA TRP A 39 -7.81 9.84 15.65
C TRP A 39 -7.46 8.56 14.90
N SER A 40 -7.58 7.39 15.53
CA SER A 40 -7.31 6.11 14.86
C SER A 40 -8.36 5.82 13.79
N ASN A 41 -9.64 6.11 14.05
CA ASN A 41 -10.72 5.99 13.08
C ASN A 41 -10.52 6.95 11.89
N THR A 42 -10.04 8.18 12.16
CA THR A 42 -9.72 9.17 11.11
C THR A 42 -8.58 8.67 10.22
N ALA A 43 -7.50 8.17 10.82
CA ALA A 43 -6.38 7.59 10.07
C ALA A 43 -6.83 6.38 9.24
N HIS A 44 -7.58 5.45 9.82
CA HIS A 44 -8.13 4.28 9.12
C HIS A 44 -9.04 4.69 7.95
N TYR A 45 -9.89 5.70 8.15
CA TYR A 45 -10.74 6.25 7.09
C TYR A 45 -9.91 6.79 5.92
N LEU A 46 -8.83 7.53 6.18
CA LEU A 46 -7.95 8.08 5.15
C LEU A 46 -7.12 7.00 4.44
N LEU A 47 -6.68 5.96 5.16
CA LEU A 47 -5.89 4.88 4.59
C LEU A 47 -6.71 3.95 3.70
N HIS A 48 -7.93 3.59 4.11
CA HIS A 48 -8.72 2.62 3.37
C HIS A 48 -10.24 2.71 3.55
N GLY A 49 -10.72 3.22 4.70
CA GLY A 49 -12.16 3.29 4.97
C GLY A 49 -12.94 4.17 3.98
N CYS A 50 -12.32 5.21 3.42
CA CYS A 50 -12.94 6.05 2.39
C CYS A 50 -13.25 5.27 1.11
N HIS A 51 -12.34 4.37 0.70
CA HIS A 51 -12.55 3.51 -0.46
C HIS A 51 -13.73 2.55 -0.24
N HIS A 52 -13.82 1.89 0.92
CA HIS A 52 -14.96 1.00 1.26
C HIS A 52 -16.29 1.74 1.32
N LYS A 53 -16.30 2.98 1.80
CA LYS A 53 -17.51 3.80 1.89
C LYS A 53 -17.96 4.32 0.52
N HIS A 54 -17.03 4.58 -0.38
CA HIS A 54 -17.28 5.17 -1.70
C HIS A 54 -16.54 4.38 -2.80
N PRO A 55 -16.92 3.12 -3.06
CA PRO A 55 -16.12 2.19 -3.88
C PRO A 55 -16.01 2.60 -5.35
N MET A 56 -16.98 3.40 -5.83
CA MET A 56 -17.05 3.86 -7.23
C MET A 56 -16.54 5.28 -7.43
N ASP A 57 -16.00 5.94 -6.40
CA ASP A 57 -15.40 7.27 -6.53
C ASP A 57 -13.98 7.15 -7.12
N SER A 58 -13.85 7.41 -8.41
CA SER A 58 -12.58 7.31 -9.14
C SER A 58 -11.50 8.25 -8.61
N LEU A 59 -11.86 9.35 -7.93
CA LEU A 59 -10.91 10.30 -7.36
C LEU A 59 -10.35 9.83 -6.01
N ARG A 60 -10.91 8.76 -5.42
CA ARG A 60 -10.56 8.26 -4.09
C ARG A 60 -10.24 6.77 -4.07
N LEU A 61 -10.03 6.18 -5.25
CA LEU A 61 -9.73 4.76 -5.42
C LEU A 61 -8.26 4.45 -5.15
N VAL A 62 -7.36 5.25 -5.73
CA VAL A 62 -5.91 5.04 -5.62
C VAL A 62 -5.34 5.85 -4.45
N PHE A 63 -4.24 5.36 -3.89
CA PHE A 63 -3.53 6.09 -2.85
C PHE A 63 -2.98 7.43 -3.40
N PRO A 64 -3.19 8.55 -2.70
CA PRO A 64 -2.54 9.81 -3.06
C PRO A 64 -1.01 9.67 -2.98
N PRO A 65 -0.24 10.21 -3.95
CA PRO A 65 1.22 10.07 -3.96
C PRO A 65 1.90 10.50 -2.66
N THR A 66 1.39 11.54 -2.00
CA THR A 66 1.91 12.01 -0.70
C THR A 66 1.75 10.96 0.41
N ALA A 67 0.60 10.29 0.47
CA ALA A 67 0.37 9.24 1.46
C ALA A 67 1.20 7.99 1.15
N THR A 68 1.35 7.63 -0.13
CA THR A 68 2.26 6.56 -0.57
C THR A 68 3.70 6.84 -0.18
N ALA A 69 4.18 8.07 -0.36
CA ALA A 69 5.55 8.45 0.00
C ALA A 69 5.83 8.22 1.50
N ILE A 70 4.87 8.56 2.38
CA ILE A 70 5.00 8.31 3.82
C ILE A 70 5.05 6.81 4.13
N LEU A 71 4.19 6.00 3.49
CA LEU A 71 4.16 4.55 3.70
C LEU A 71 5.39 3.82 3.14
N CYS A 72 5.94 4.32 2.03
CA CYS A 72 7.08 3.70 1.36
C CYS A 72 8.43 4.17 1.90
N PHE A 73 8.48 5.22 2.71
CA PHE A 73 9.72 5.67 3.32
C PHE A 73 10.07 4.74 4.49
N PRO A 74 11.18 3.98 4.41
CA PRO A 74 11.61 3.17 5.54
C PRO A 74 12.06 4.10 6.67
N VAL A 75 11.57 3.83 7.89
CA VAL A 75 12.19 4.35 9.12
C VAL A 75 13.42 3.50 9.45
#